data_AF-A0A8J2J753-F1
#
_entry.id   AF-A0A8J2J753-F1
#
_cell.length_a   1.000
_cell.length_b   1.000
_cell.length_c   1.000
_cell.angle_alpha   90.00
_cell.angle_beta   90.00
_cell.angle_gamma   90.00
#
_symmetry.space_group_name_H-M   'P 1'
#
loop_
_entity.id
_entity.type
_entity.pdbx_description
1 polymer ?
#
loop_
_entity_poly.entity_id
_entity_poly.type
_entity_poly.pdbx_seq_one_letter_code
_entity_poly.pdbx_strand_id
1 'polypeptide(L)'
;MEQIFDPPSAVVGISDDEYDDDVITSEHPAALVMEQNHGLLQALNSIESTGNIATFGHYPTFPNPGLTIEGNNLIPLPFKKDDAQIIKAACRQAPFGHGDKTIVDTSVRNTWELDASKFDLKNP
;
A
#
# COMPACT_ATOMS: atom_id res chain seq x y z
N MET A 1 19.07 21.99 18.61
CA MET A 1 20.00 20.86 18.36
C MET A 1 19.31 19.96 17.37
N GLU A 2 19.41 20.31 16.08
CA GLU A 2 18.76 19.56 15.01
C GLU A 2 19.64 18.34 14.70
N GLN A 3 19.10 17.14 14.95
CA GLN A 3 19.76 15.90 14.55
C GLN A 3 19.47 15.68 13.07
N ILE A 4 20.48 15.91 12.24
CA ILE A 4 20.53 15.47 10.85
C ILE A 4 20.55 13.94 10.87
N PHE A 5 19.50 13.33 10.35
CA PHE A 5 19.44 11.89 10.12
C PHE A 5 20.15 11.63 8.78
N ASP A 6 21.40 11.19 8.85
CA ASP A 6 22.11 10.69 7.66
C ASP A 6 21.48 9.35 7.25
N PRO A 7 21.05 9.19 5.99
CA PRO A 7 20.55 7.89 5.53
C PRO A 7 21.72 6.88 5.54
N PRO A 8 21.47 5.62 5.95
CA PRO A 8 22.51 4.60 5.91
C PRO A 8 22.92 4.34 4.45
N SER A 9 24.23 4.43 4.18
CA SER A 9 24.81 4.03 2.90
C SER A 9 24.80 2.51 2.79
N ALA A 10 23.66 1.95 2.39
CA ALA A 10 23.53 0.53 2.09
C ALA A 10 24.08 0.28 0.69
N VAL A 11 25.39 0.09 0.59
CA VAL A 11 25.99 -0.57 -0.58
C VAL A 11 25.60 -2.04 -0.48
N VAL A 12 24.54 -2.44 -1.20
CA VAL A 12 24.23 -3.86 -1.41
C VAL A 12 25.32 -4.40 -2.32
N GLY A 13 26.31 -5.07 -1.71
CA GLY A 13 27.24 -5.91 -2.45
C GLY A 13 26.44 -7.06 -3.05
N ILE A 14 26.30 -7.05 -4.37
CA ILE A 14 25.82 -8.19 -5.13
C ILE A 14 26.95 -9.20 -5.09
N SER A 15 26.79 -10.29 -4.35
CA SER A 15 27.70 -11.43 -4.42
C SER A 15 27.48 -12.14 -5.76
N ASP A 16 28.54 -12.31 -6.53
CA ASP A 16 28.56 -13.21 -7.68
C ASP A 16 28.58 -14.64 -7.14
N ASP A 17 27.39 -15.18 -6.90
CA ASP A 17 27.21 -16.58 -6.56
C ASP A 17 27.35 -17.37 -7.88
N GLU A 18 28.38 -18.23 -7.96
CA GLU A 18 28.64 -19.12 -9.10
C GLU A 18 27.39 -19.93 -9.46
N TYR A 19 26.89 -19.74 -10.69
CA TYR A 19 25.84 -20.56 -11.27
C TYR A 19 26.41 -21.94 -11.65
N ASP A 20 25.91 -22.97 -10.98
CA ASP A 20 26.17 -24.37 -11.32
C ASP A 20 25.51 -24.68 -12.68
N ASP A 21 26.31 -25.24 -13.59
CA ASP A 21 26.02 -25.46 -15.01
C ASP A 21 25.11 -26.67 -15.21
N ASP A 22 23.80 -26.50 -14.97
CA ASP A 22 22.79 -27.40 -15.52
C ASP A 22 22.23 -26.81 -16.82
N VAL A 23 22.86 -27.23 -17.92
CA VAL A 23 22.50 -26.93 -19.31
C VAL A 23 21.02 -27.22 -19.58
N ILE A 24 20.20 -26.16 -19.51
CA ILE A 24 18.97 -26.04 -20.28
C ILE A 24 19.24 -25.03 -21.38
N THR A 25 19.65 -25.53 -22.55
CA THR A 25 19.64 -24.75 -23.80
C THR A 25 18.19 -24.46 -24.17
N SER A 26 17.57 -23.45 -23.55
CA SER A 26 16.43 -22.77 -24.12
C SER A 26 16.95 -21.50 -24.77
N GLU A 27 17.08 -21.57 -26.08
CA GLU A 27 17.39 -20.49 -27.02
C GLU A 27 16.28 -19.43 -27.00
N HIS A 28 16.22 -18.66 -25.91
CA HIS A 28 15.36 -17.50 -25.79
C HIS A 28 16.17 -16.26 -26.21
N PRO A 29 15.76 -15.52 -27.26
CA PRO A 29 16.55 -14.41 -27.77
C PRO A 29 16.55 -13.28 -26.75
N ALA A 30 17.70 -13.05 -26.10
CA ALA A 30 17.94 -11.95 -25.17
C ALA A 30 17.54 -10.57 -25.75
N ALA A 31 17.55 -10.44 -27.08
CA ALA A 31 17.10 -9.26 -27.81
C ALA A 31 15.62 -8.91 -27.56
N LEU A 32 14.73 -9.90 -27.40
CA LEU A 32 13.30 -9.66 -27.20
C LEU A 32 12.99 -9.11 -25.80
N VAL A 33 13.78 -9.49 -24.80
CA VAL A 33 13.66 -9.01 -23.41
C VAL A 33 14.23 -7.60 -23.27
N MET A 34 15.33 -7.28 -23.98
CA MET A 34 15.90 -5.93 -23.99
C MET A 34 15.00 -4.90 -24.70
N GLU A 35 14.36 -5.28 -25.81
CA GLU A 35 13.44 -4.42 -26.56
C GLU A 35 12.19 -4.05 -25.74
N GLN A 36 11.63 -5.03 -25.01
CA GLN A 36 10.48 -4.82 -24.12
C GLN A 36 10.80 -3.88 -22.95
N ASN A 37 12.00 -3.98 -22.38
CA ASN A 37 12.44 -3.10 -21.29
C ASN A 37 12.63 -1.64 -21.78
N HIS A 38 13.09 -1.44 -23.01
CA HIS A 38 13.25 -0.09 -23.57
C HIS A 38 11.91 0.61 -23.79
N GLY A 39 10.91 -0.10 -24.31
CA GLY A 39 9.55 0.44 -24.50
C GLY A 39 8.90 0.82 -23.17
N LEU A 40 9.04 -0.03 -22.13
CA LEU A 40 8.53 0.26 -20.79
C LEU A 40 9.24 1.46 -20.16
N LEU A 41 10.57 1.53 -20.23
CA LEU A 41 11.35 2.66 -19.72
C LEU A 41 10.97 3.97 -20.40
N GLN A 42 10.79 3.95 -21.72
CA GLN A 42 10.35 5.12 -22.47
C GLN A 42 8.95 5.58 -22.04
N ALA A 43 8.01 4.65 -21.85
CA ALA A 43 6.68 4.97 -21.35
C ALA A 43 6.74 5.57 -19.94
N LEU A 44 7.52 4.99 -19.03
CA LEU A 44 7.70 5.52 -17.67
C LEU A 44 8.34 6.91 -17.67
N ASN A 45 9.35 7.14 -18.51
CA ASN A 45 10.01 8.45 -18.65
C ASN A 45 9.12 9.52 -19.29
N SER A 46 8.08 9.11 -20.03
CA SER A 46 7.11 10.03 -20.64
C SER A 46 6.03 10.52 -19.68
N ILE A 47 5.95 9.97 -18.46
CA ILE A 47 4.97 10.37 -17.46
C ILE A 47 5.33 11.78 -16.93
N GLU A 48 4.57 12.77 -17.34
CA GLU A 48 4.63 14.12 -16.78
C GLU A 48 3.90 14.14 -15.43
N SER A 49 4.66 14.14 -14.33
CA SER A 49 4.12 14.34 -12.99
C SER A 49 3.77 15.82 -12.77
N THR A 50 2.65 16.11 -12.12
CA THR A 50 2.21 17.47 -11.74
C THR A 50 3.05 18.10 -10.62
N GLY A 51 4.31 17.66 -10.46
CA GLY A 51 5.26 18.13 -9.45
C GLY A 51 5.13 17.44 -8.09
N ASN A 52 6.05 17.78 -7.18
CA ASN A 52 6.01 17.32 -5.80
C ASN A 52 5.13 18.27 -4.99
N ILE A 53 3.89 17.86 -4.69
CA ILE A 53 2.96 18.65 -3.88
C ILE A 53 2.94 18.06 -2.47
N ALA A 54 3.21 18.90 -1.47
CA ALA A 54 2.98 18.61 -0.08
C ALA A 54 2.22 19.79 0.55
N THR A 55 1.14 19.50 1.26
CA THR A 55 0.36 20.50 2.01
C THR A 55 0.27 20.07 3.46
N PHE A 56 0.40 21.01 4.39
CA PHE A 56 0.14 20.77 5.81
C PHE A 56 -0.83 21.82 6.33
N GLY A 57 -1.62 21.45 7.33
CA GLY A 57 -2.55 22.34 8.02
C GLY A 57 -2.75 21.87 9.45
N HIS A 58 -2.74 22.80 10.39
CA HIS A 58 -3.07 22.51 11.78
C HIS A 58 -4.54 22.84 12.03
N TYR A 59 -5.32 21.82 12.37
CA TYR A 59 -6.71 22.01 12.77
C TYR A 59 -6.79 22.19 14.29
N PRO A 60 -7.26 23.34 14.80
CA PRO A 60 -7.40 23.57 16.24
C PRO A 60 -8.55 22.77 16.86
N THR A 61 -9.40 22.17 16.02
CA THR A 61 -10.55 21.36 16.42
C THR A 61 -10.53 20.05 15.65
N PHE A 62 -10.98 18.98 16.29
CA PHE A 62 -11.17 17.67 15.66
C PHE A 62 -12.68 17.51 15.40
N PRO A 63 -13.20 18.00 14.26
CA PRO A 63 -14.61 17.83 13.93
C PRO A 63 -14.90 16.33 13.86
N ASN A 64 -16.01 15.92 14.48
CA ASN A 64 -16.47 14.55 14.33
C ASN A 64 -16.90 14.36 12.86
N PRO A 65 -16.37 13.36 12.14
CA PRO A 65 -16.68 13.17 10.73
C PRO A 65 -18.10 12.66 10.48
N GLY A 66 -18.85 12.33 11.55
CA GLY A 66 -20.18 11.76 11.45
C GLY A 66 -20.14 10.39 10.78
N LEU A 67 -19.26 9.50 11.24
CA LEU A 67 -19.11 8.15 10.70
C LEU A 67 -20.41 7.36 10.90
N THR A 68 -21.01 6.91 9.80
CA THR A 68 -22.15 5.99 9.81
C THR A 68 -21.78 4.71 9.09
N ILE A 69 -22.19 3.56 9.63
CA ILE A 69 -21.96 2.24 9.04
C ILE A 69 -23.32 1.62 8.68
N GLU A 70 -23.38 0.92 7.54
CA GLU A 70 -24.60 0.27 7.04
C GLU A 70 -25.81 1.22 6.97
N GLY A 71 -25.57 2.43 6.44
CA GLY A 71 -26.60 3.41 6.08
C GLY A 71 -27.04 4.35 7.21
N ASN A 72 -27.17 3.90 8.46
CA ASN A 72 -27.69 4.74 9.55
C ASN A 72 -27.12 4.49 10.94
N ASN A 73 -26.18 3.56 11.12
CA ASN A 73 -25.60 3.32 12.43
C ASN A 73 -24.48 4.34 12.70
N LEU A 74 -24.82 5.43 13.39
CA LEU A 74 -23.85 6.47 13.76
C LEU A 74 -22.87 5.96 14.82
N ILE A 75 -21.60 5.98 14.50
CA ILE A 75 -20.50 5.62 15.40
C ILE A 75 -19.96 6.89 16.05
N PRO A 76 -20.17 7.10 17.37
CA PRO A 76 -19.63 8.27 18.07
C PRO A 76 -18.11 8.19 18.20
N LEU A 77 -17.44 9.35 18.23
CA LEU A 77 -16.01 9.46 18.56
C LEU A 77 -15.83 10.25 19.87
N PRO A 78 -14.89 9.85 20.75
CA PRO A 78 -14.10 8.61 20.67
C PRO A 78 -14.98 7.38 20.88
N PHE A 79 -14.77 6.33 20.08
CA PHE A 79 -15.61 5.15 20.09
C PHE A 79 -15.28 4.24 21.29
N LYS A 80 -16.30 3.53 21.80
CA LYS A 80 -16.20 2.56 22.90
C LYS A 80 -15.91 1.15 22.37
N LYS A 81 -15.69 0.20 23.28
CA LYS A 81 -15.44 -1.21 22.92
C LYS A 81 -16.58 -1.82 22.10
N ASP A 82 -17.82 -1.47 22.42
CA ASP A 82 -19.01 -1.98 21.72
C ASP A 82 -19.09 -1.42 20.29
N ASP A 83 -18.81 -0.13 20.13
CA ASP A 83 -18.70 0.54 18.82
C ASP A 83 -17.61 -0.13 17.96
N ALA A 84 -16.48 -0.51 18.55
CA ALA A 84 -15.44 -1.24 17.84
C ALA A 84 -15.91 -2.63 17.37
N GLN A 85 -16.77 -3.32 18.11
CA GLN A 85 -17.36 -4.59 17.65
C GLN A 85 -18.32 -4.37 16.48
N ILE A 86 -19.10 -3.28 16.52
CA ILE A 86 -19.99 -2.90 15.41
C ILE A 86 -19.18 -2.65 14.14
N ILE A 87 -18.13 -1.83 14.23
CA ILE A 87 -17.24 -1.56 13.08
C ILE A 87 -16.66 -2.87 12.55
N LYS A 88 -16.11 -3.70 13.44
CA LYS A 88 -15.50 -4.98 13.07
C LYS A 88 -16.49 -5.93 12.40
N ALA A 89 -17.74 -5.96 12.81
CA ALA A 89 -18.78 -6.80 12.22
C ALA A 89 -19.10 -6.41 10.77
N ALA A 90 -18.97 -5.13 10.42
CA ALA A 90 -19.14 -4.66 9.03
C ALA A 90 -17.90 -4.88 8.15
N CYS A 91 -16.72 -5.04 8.77
CA CYS A 91 -15.45 -5.26 8.10
C CYS A 91 -15.26 -6.70 7.58
N ARG A 92 -14.27 -6.86 6.70
CA ARG A 92 -13.67 -8.15 6.35
C ARG A 92 -12.21 -8.19 6.80
N GLN A 93 -11.61 -9.38 6.84
CA GLN A 93 -10.16 -9.48 7.00
C GLN A 93 -9.46 -8.84 5.80
N ALA A 94 -8.48 -7.99 6.07
CA ALA A 94 -7.80 -7.22 5.05
C ALA A 94 -6.79 -8.11 4.32
N PRO A 95 -6.94 -8.35 3.02
CA PRO A 95 -5.98 -9.13 2.27
C PRO A 95 -4.70 -8.33 2.03
N PHE A 96 -3.68 -9.02 1.53
CA PHE A 96 -2.44 -8.41 1.07
C PHE A 96 -1.96 -9.08 -0.21
N GLY A 97 -1.14 -8.35 -0.97
CA GLY A 97 -0.51 -8.85 -2.17
C GLY A 97 0.61 -9.84 -1.84
N HIS A 98 0.64 -10.95 -2.56
CA HIS A 98 1.70 -11.95 -2.50
C HIS A 98 2.04 -12.40 -3.93
N GLY A 99 2.95 -11.66 -4.56
CA GLY A 99 3.22 -11.78 -6.00
C GLY A 99 2.01 -11.34 -6.82
N ASP A 100 1.50 -12.26 -7.64
CA ASP A 100 0.30 -12.10 -8.47
C ASP A 100 -1.01 -12.38 -7.72
N LYS A 101 -0.94 -12.88 -6.48
CA LYS A 101 -2.10 -13.27 -5.68
C LYS A 101 -2.48 -12.22 -4.63
N THR A 102 -3.76 -12.20 -4.28
CA THR A 102 -4.28 -11.46 -3.13
C THR A 102 -4.82 -12.47 -2.11
N ILE A 103 -4.19 -12.56 -0.95
CA ILE A 103 -4.49 -13.59 0.06
C ILE A 103 -4.75 -12.96 1.43
N VAL A 104 -5.42 -13.73 2.29
CA VAL A 104 -5.67 -13.36 3.70
C VAL A 104 -4.82 -14.26 4.59
N ASP A 105 -3.91 -13.67 5.35
CA ASP A 105 -3.06 -14.34 6.34
C ASP A 105 -2.85 -13.40 7.53
N THR A 106 -3.42 -13.78 8.67
CA THR A 106 -3.35 -12.98 9.89
C THR A 106 -1.98 -13.03 10.57
N SER A 107 -1.09 -13.94 10.19
CA SER A 107 0.31 -13.95 10.66
C SER A 107 1.12 -12.81 10.03
N VAL A 108 0.76 -12.40 8.81
CA VAL A 108 1.36 -11.28 8.09
C VAL A 108 0.60 -9.98 8.36
N ARG A 109 -0.73 -10.02 8.26
CA ARG A 109 -1.59 -8.83 8.38
C ARG A 109 -2.87 -9.15 9.16
N ASN A 110 -2.82 -8.94 10.47
CA ASN A 110 -3.99 -9.05 11.34
C ASN A 110 -4.75 -7.72 11.38
N THR A 111 -5.39 -7.36 10.27
CA THR A 111 -6.11 -6.10 10.13
C THR A 111 -7.48 -6.32 9.50
N TRP A 112 -8.43 -5.47 9.87
CA TRP A 112 -9.77 -5.47 9.32
C TRP A 112 -9.91 -4.28 8.36
N GLU A 113 -10.56 -4.48 7.23
CA GLU A 113 -10.88 -3.40 6.29
C GLU A 113 -12.39 -3.26 6.13
N LEU A 114 -12.85 -2.01 6.09
CA LEU A 114 -14.24 -1.64 5.84
C LEU A 114 -14.37 -1.22 4.37
N ASP A 115 -15.36 -1.78 3.69
CA ASP A 115 -15.64 -1.43 2.31
C ASP A 115 -16.20 0.01 2.22
N ALA A 116 -15.78 0.78 1.21
CA ALA A 116 -16.24 2.14 1.01
C ALA A 116 -17.76 2.22 0.78
N SER A 117 -18.39 1.16 0.26
CA SER A 117 -19.84 1.12 0.09
C SER A 117 -20.61 0.92 1.40
N LYS A 118 -19.91 0.63 2.51
CA LYS A 118 -20.53 0.29 3.80
C LYS A 118 -20.51 1.42 4.82
N PHE A 119 -19.89 2.56 4.52
CA PHE A 119 -19.88 3.69 5.42
C PHE A 119 -20.06 5.03 4.70
N ASP A 120 -20.60 6.00 5.43
CA ASP A 120 -20.60 7.41 5.01
C ASP A 120 -20.01 8.28 6.12
N LEU A 121 -19.42 9.40 5.73
CA LEU A 121 -19.07 10.51 6.62
C LEU A 121 -20.07 11.64 6.41
N LYS A 122 -20.80 12.02 7.46
CA LYS A 122 -21.84 13.06 7.39
C LYS A 122 -21.30 14.48 7.62
N ASN A 123 -20.03 14.62 7.98
CA ASN A 123 -19.33 15.89 8.16
C ASN A 123 -17.85 15.76 7.73
N PRO A 124 -17.58 15.61 6.41
CA PRO A 124 -16.24 15.35 5.89
C PRO A 124 -15.27 16.54 6.03
#